data_AF-A0A7Y2C208-F1
#
_entry.id   AF-A0A7Y2C208-F1
#
_cell.length_a   1.000
_cell.length_b   1.000
_cell.length_c   1.000
_cell.angle_alpha   90.00
_cell.angle_beta   90.00
_cell.angle_gamma   90.00
#
_symmetry.space_group_name_H-M   'P 1'
#
loop_
_entity.id
_entity.type
_entity.pdbx_description
1 polymer ?
#
loop_
_entity_poly.entity_id
_entity_poly.type
_entity_poly.pdbx_seq_one_letter_code
_entity_poly.pdbx_strand_id
1 'polypeptide(L)'
;LLKELSIRKDYLESKELNSVYFGGGTPSLLSEADLDKLWEGILIYFSLSDNCEVTLEANPDDLDEKKVKYLANSPVNRLSIGIQSFFDEDLKWMNRAHSAKEAKKSIELCQQAGFDQITIDLIYGVPTCNDIQWEKNIDYFLSQNLPHLSAYALTVEPGTALNNWINKQKVPPLDEERALHQFSILQDRLSSARFEQYEISNFAKDQQYAIHNSNYWSGKPYLGIGPSAHSYNGNTRQWNVSNNAKYLRSIADGSPSYDQEKLSKLDNYNEAVMLGLRTQWGVSLETIQNIGSEFAEYFEKTAAPQIGEKLERKGDLFSVKTDQRFFSDGIAASLFWVED
;
A
#
# COMPACT_ATOMS: atom_id res chain seq x y z
N LEU A 1 -11.37 -6.68 -17.87
CA LEU A 1 -10.02 -7.15 -17.46
C LEU A 1 -9.28 -7.81 -18.62
N LEU A 2 -9.51 -9.08 -18.96
CA LEU A 2 -8.75 -9.78 -20.03
C LEU A 2 -8.69 -9.04 -21.38
N LYS A 3 -9.82 -8.51 -21.84
CA LYS A 3 -9.85 -7.69 -23.06
C LYS A 3 -9.01 -6.42 -22.94
N GLU A 4 -9.06 -5.74 -21.80
CA GLU A 4 -8.23 -4.57 -21.55
C GLU A 4 -6.74 -4.93 -21.54
N LEU A 5 -6.37 -6.02 -20.87
CA LEU A 5 -5.00 -6.53 -20.85
C LEU A 5 -4.48 -6.76 -22.28
N SER A 6 -5.28 -7.36 -23.17
CA SER A 6 -4.90 -7.57 -24.57
C SER A 6 -4.67 -6.28 -25.36
N ILE A 7 -5.41 -5.21 -25.02
CA ILE A 7 -5.31 -3.89 -25.65
C ILE A 7 -4.09 -3.13 -25.10
N ARG A 8 -3.83 -3.23 -23.80
CA ARG A 8 -2.81 -2.45 -23.08
C ARG A 8 -1.52 -3.21 -22.80
N LYS A 9 -1.36 -4.42 -23.35
CA LYS A 9 -0.15 -5.26 -23.17
C LYS A 9 1.15 -4.52 -23.49
N ASP A 10 1.12 -3.53 -24.39
CA ASP A 10 2.28 -2.75 -24.84
C ASP A 10 2.51 -1.46 -24.05
N TYR A 11 1.77 -1.24 -22.96
CA TYR A 11 1.96 -0.08 -22.09
C TYR A 11 3.29 -0.13 -21.33
N LEU A 12 3.73 -1.33 -20.93
CA LEU A 12 5.05 -1.56 -20.35
C LEU A 12 6.04 -1.96 -21.43
N GLU A 13 7.25 -1.39 -21.34
CA GLU A 13 8.37 -1.74 -22.23
C GLU A 13 8.82 -3.20 -21.99
N SER A 14 9.00 -3.58 -20.73
CA SER A 14 9.29 -4.97 -20.35
C SER A 14 8.04 -5.83 -20.38
N LYS A 15 8.19 -7.07 -20.87
CA LYS A 15 7.17 -8.12 -20.76
C LYS A 15 7.41 -9.07 -19.58
N GLU A 16 8.56 -8.95 -18.93
CA GLU A 16 8.85 -9.71 -17.71
C GLU A 16 8.38 -8.93 -16.49
N LEU A 17 7.57 -9.57 -15.65
CA LEU A 17 7.01 -9.01 -14.43
C LEU A 17 7.78 -9.49 -13.20
N ASN A 18 8.07 -8.54 -12.31
CA ASN A 18 8.66 -8.78 -10.99
C ASN A 18 7.59 -8.90 -9.91
N SER A 19 6.39 -8.39 -10.15
CA SER A 19 5.25 -8.61 -9.28
C SER A 19 3.91 -8.49 -10.01
N VAL A 20 2.92 -9.20 -9.48
CA VAL A 20 1.50 -9.14 -9.86
C VAL A 20 0.70 -8.96 -8.59
N TYR A 21 -0.26 -8.04 -8.59
CA TYR A 21 -1.08 -7.74 -7.41
C TYR A 21 -2.55 -7.74 -7.78
N PHE A 22 -3.28 -8.68 -7.18
CA PHE A 22 -4.73 -8.70 -7.22
C PHE A 22 -5.21 -7.88 -6.03
N GLY A 23 -5.62 -6.64 -6.30
CA GLY A 23 -6.01 -5.67 -5.28
C GLY A 23 -7.28 -4.89 -5.62
N GLY A 24 -7.70 -4.08 -4.66
CA GLY A 24 -8.90 -3.24 -4.74
C GLY A 24 -10.17 -4.05 -4.50
N GLY A 25 -11.22 -3.41 -3.99
CA GLY A 25 -12.45 -4.12 -3.63
C GLY A 25 -12.15 -5.35 -2.76
N THR A 26 -12.45 -6.55 -3.25
CA THR A 26 -12.13 -7.81 -2.57
C THR A 26 -11.84 -8.92 -3.59
N PRO A 27 -10.58 -9.09 -4.01
CA PRO A 27 -10.20 -10.05 -5.05
C PRO A 27 -10.45 -11.52 -4.67
N SER A 28 -10.38 -11.83 -3.37
CA SER A 28 -10.69 -13.16 -2.82
C SER A 28 -12.14 -13.65 -3.10
N LEU A 29 -13.06 -12.75 -3.45
CA LEU A 29 -14.41 -13.10 -3.91
C LEU A 29 -14.43 -13.75 -5.30
N LEU A 30 -13.37 -13.60 -6.11
CA LEU A 30 -13.29 -14.21 -7.43
C LEU A 30 -13.36 -15.74 -7.31
N SER A 31 -14.09 -16.37 -8.22
CA SER A 31 -14.11 -17.83 -8.29
C SER A 31 -12.73 -18.37 -8.69
N GLU A 32 -12.45 -19.62 -8.33
CA GLU A 32 -11.21 -20.32 -8.74
C GLU A 32 -11.04 -20.27 -10.26
N ALA A 33 -12.12 -20.53 -11.01
CA ALA A 33 -12.12 -20.47 -12.47
C ALA A 33 -11.88 -19.06 -13.04
N ASP A 34 -12.28 -18.00 -12.33
CA ASP A 34 -12.00 -16.63 -12.78
C ASP A 34 -10.55 -16.23 -12.51
N LEU A 35 -9.98 -16.66 -11.37
CA LEU A 35 -8.56 -16.48 -11.07
C LEU A 35 -7.69 -17.24 -12.07
N ASP A 36 -8.02 -18.49 -12.40
CA ASP A 36 -7.32 -19.27 -13.43
C ASP A 36 -7.33 -18.55 -14.79
N LYS A 37 -8.49 -18.04 -15.23
CA LYS A 37 -8.61 -17.28 -16.48
C LYS A 37 -7.80 -15.99 -16.48
N LEU A 38 -7.79 -15.25 -15.37
CA LEU A 38 -6.99 -14.04 -15.23
C LEU A 38 -5.51 -14.38 -15.33
N TRP A 39 -5.10 -15.45 -14.66
CA TRP A 39 -3.73 -15.92 -14.68
C TRP A 39 -3.26 -16.36 -16.06
N GLU A 40 -4.03 -17.23 -16.72
CA GLU A 40 -3.79 -17.62 -18.11
C GLU A 40 -3.69 -16.39 -19.02
N GLY A 41 -4.57 -15.41 -18.83
CA GLY A 41 -4.57 -14.15 -19.56
C GLY A 41 -3.30 -13.32 -19.40
N ILE A 42 -2.76 -13.26 -18.17
CA ILE A 42 -1.50 -12.58 -17.88
C ILE A 42 -0.35 -13.28 -18.62
N LEU A 43 -0.28 -14.60 -18.52
CA LEU A 43 0.78 -15.41 -19.13
C LEU A 43 0.78 -15.43 -20.67
N ILE A 44 -0.33 -15.05 -21.32
CA ILE A 44 -0.36 -14.88 -22.79
C ILE A 44 0.53 -13.70 -23.23
N TYR A 45 0.62 -12.64 -22.43
CA TYR A 45 1.27 -11.38 -22.83
C TYR A 45 2.52 -11.04 -22.03
N PHE A 46 2.69 -11.64 -20.85
CA PHE A 46 3.76 -11.36 -19.92
C PHE A 46 4.40 -12.66 -19.42
N SER A 47 5.69 -12.62 -19.14
CA SER A 47 6.40 -13.66 -18.39
C SER A 47 6.60 -13.21 -16.95
N LEU A 48 6.83 -14.15 -16.03
CA LEU A 48 7.27 -13.83 -14.68
C LEU A 48 8.77 -14.05 -14.55
N SER A 49 9.42 -13.17 -13.80
CA SER A 49 10.76 -13.46 -13.27
C SER A 49 10.71 -14.60 -12.24
N ASP A 50 11.84 -15.27 -12.02
CA ASP A 50 11.94 -16.44 -11.13
C ASP A 50 11.45 -16.18 -9.70
N ASN A 51 11.63 -14.93 -9.21
CA ASN A 51 11.23 -14.52 -7.86
C ASN A 51 10.04 -13.54 -7.89
N CYS A 52 9.17 -13.66 -8.89
CA CYS A 52 8.02 -12.77 -9.00
C CYS A 52 7.08 -12.90 -7.78
N GLU A 53 6.77 -11.77 -7.14
CA GLU A 53 5.76 -11.73 -6.09
C GLU A 53 4.36 -11.71 -6.72
N VAL A 54 3.50 -12.66 -6.34
CA VAL A 54 2.09 -12.67 -6.74
C VAL A 54 1.26 -12.53 -5.46
N THR A 55 0.77 -11.31 -5.24
CA THR A 55 -0.01 -10.97 -4.05
C THR A 55 -1.51 -10.98 -4.35
N LEU A 56 -2.30 -11.53 -3.44
CA LEU A 56 -3.76 -11.43 -3.46
C LEU A 56 -4.29 -10.82 -2.16
N GLU A 57 -5.09 -9.77 -2.28
CA GLU A 57 -5.84 -9.19 -1.17
C GLU A 57 -7.05 -10.05 -0.80
N ALA A 58 -7.25 -10.24 0.51
CA ALA A 58 -8.35 -11.03 1.04
C ALA A 58 -8.94 -10.47 2.32
N ASN A 59 -10.24 -10.70 2.54
CA ASN A 59 -10.83 -10.57 3.86
C ASN A 59 -10.87 -11.94 4.55
N PRO A 60 -10.88 -11.99 5.90
CA PRO A 60 -10.95 -13.24 6.63
C PRO A 60 -12.13 -14.15 6.29
N ASP A 61 -13.30 -13.56 6.02
CA ASP A 61 -14.55 -14.26 5.70
C ASP A 61 -14.57 -14.91 4.32
N ASP A 62 -13.64 -14.52 3.43
CA ASP A 62 -13.49 -15.10 2.09
C ASP A 62 -12.50 -16.30 2.06
N LEU A 63 -11.76 -16.51 3.16
CA LEU A 63 -10.65 -17.48 3.25
C LEU A 63 -11.06 -18.76 3.99
N ASP A 64 -11.95 -19.54 3.37
CA ASP A 64 -12.22 -20.90 3.83
C ASP A 64 -11.11 -21.90 3.45
N GLU A 65 -11.16 -23.12 4.01
CA GLU A 65 -10.17 -24.17 3.75
C GLU A 65 -10.01 -24.49 2.25
N LYS A 66 -11.11 -24.44 1.49
CA LYS A 66 -11.10 -24.76 0.06
C LYS A 66 -10.38 -23.65 -0.72
N LYS A 67 -10.73 -22.40 -0.47
CA LYS A 67 -10.13 -21.22 -1.11
C LYS A 67 -8.65 -21.14 -0.80
N VAL A 68 -8.26 -21.24 0.46
CA VAL A 68 -6.85 -21.17 0.86
C VAL A 68 -6.04 -22.30 0.22
N LYS A 69 -6.57 -23.53 0.22
CA LYS A 69 -5.90 -24.65 -0.45
C LYS A 69 -5.76 -24.44 -1.96
N TYR A 70 -6.77 -23.88 -2.63
CA TYR A 70 -6.65 -23.53 -4.04
C TYR A 70 -5.56 -22.48 -4.25
N LEU A 71 -5.56 -21.39 -3.47
CA LEU A 71 -4.58 -20.31 -3.59
C LEU A 71 -3.15 -20.83 -3.39
N ALA A 72 -2.91 -21.72 -2.43
CA ALA A 72 -1.61 -22.34 -2.19
C ALA A 72 -1.12 -23.25 -3.34
N ASN A 73 -2.03 -23.71 -4.20
CA ASN A 73 -1.69 -24.47 -5.42
C ASN A 73 -1.74 -23.59 -6.69
N SER A 74 -1.95 -22.29 -6.53
CA SER A 74 -1.93 -21.29 -7.60
C SER A 74 -0.58 -20.56 -7.61
N PRO A 75 -0.33 -19.66 -8.58
CA PRO A 75 0.85 -18.81 -8.59
C PRO A 75 0.93 -17.81 -7.43
N VAL A 76 -0.17 -17.57 -6.70
CA VAL A 76 -0.20 -16.68 -5.53
C VAL A 76 0.76 -17.19 -4.49
N ASN A 77 1.76 -16.39 -4.15
CA ASN A 77 2.77 -16.71 -3.15
C ASN A 77 2.78 -15.73 -1.98
N ARG A 78 1.94 -14.68 -2.01
CA ARG A 78 1.75 -13.72 -0.92
C ARG A 78 0.27 -13.40 -0.70
N LEU A 79 -0.15 -13.30 0.56
CA LEU A 79 -1.49 -12.85 0.92
C LEU A 79 -1.42 -11.54 1.71
N SER A 80 -2.32 -10.60 1.39
CA SER A 80 -2.55 -9.40 2.20
C SER A 80 -3.95 -9.49 2.79
N ILE A 81 -4.05 -9.67 4.11
CA ILE A 81 -5.31 -9.98 4.79
C ILE A 81 -5.78 -8.75 5.58
N GLY A 82 -6.94 -8.22 5.21
CA GLY A 82 -7.55 -7.05 5.83
C GLY A 82 -8.16 -7.34 7.20
N ILE A 83 -7.35 -7.59 8.23
CA ILE A 83 -7.78 -7.95 9.59
C ILE A 83 -8.40 -6.77 10.34
N GLN A 84 -7.74 -5.61 10.26
CA GLN A 84 -8.06 -4.31 10.87
C GLN A 84 -7.98 -4.28 12.40
N SER A 85 -8.58 -5.25 13.10
CA SER A 85 -8.47 -5.42 14.55
C SER A 85 -8.81 -6.87 14.95
N PHE A 86 -8.25 -7.32 16.07
CA PHE A 86 -8.59 -8.57 16.74
C PHE A 86 -9.65 -8.39 17.84
N PHE A 87 -10.38 -7.26 17.84
CA PHE A 87 -11.47 -6.97 18.76
C PHE A 87 -12.78 -6.71 18.01
N ASP A 88 -13.84 -7.44 18.37
CA ASP A 88 -15.14 -7.36 17.68
C ASP A 88 -15.79 -5.97 17.78
N GLU A 89 -15.50 -5.19 18.81
CA GLU A 89 -16.01 -3.82 18.96
C GLU A 89 -15.49 -2.91 17.85
N ASP A 90 -14.18 -2.96 17.59
CA ASP A 90 -13.53 -2.20 16.51
C ASP A 90 -14.04 -2.63 15.15
N LEU A 91 -14.16 -3.93 14.92
CA LEU A 91 -14.63 -4.50 13.66
C LEU A 91 -16.08 -4.08 13.36
N LYS A 92 -16.96 -4.12 14.37
CA LYS A 92 -18.35 -3.64 14.25
C LYS A 92 -18.40 -2.14 13.97
N TRP A 93 -17.57 -1.35 14.66
CA TRP A 93 -17.50 0.09 14.44
C TRP A 93 -17.05 0.44 13.01
N MET A 94 -16.05 -0.29 12.49
CA MET A 94 -15.57 -0.18 11.10
C MET A 94 -16.50 -0.85 10.06
N ASN A 95 -17.64 -1.40 10.49
CA ASN A 95 -18.59 -2.11 9.64
C ASN A 95 -17.95 -3.27 8.85
N ARG A 96 -17.06 -4.02 9.50
CA ARG A 96 -16.43 -5.24 8.95
C ARG A 96 -17.39 -6.42 9.07
N ALA A 97 -17.41 -7.27 8.04
CA ALA A 97 -18.26 -8.46 7.98
C ALA A 97 -17.72 -9.60 8.86
N HIS A 98 -16.40 -9.68 9.01
CA HIS A 98 -15.71 -10.71 9.80
C HIS A 98 -15.62 -10.35 11.29
N SER A 99 -15.52 -11.38 12.12
CA SER A 99 -15.24 -11.32 13.55
C SER A 99 -13.75 -11.49 13.86
N ALA A 100 -13.34 -11.16 15.08
CA ALA A 100 -11.99 -11.41 15.57
C ALA A 100 -11.63 -12.91 15.52
N LYS A 101 -12.61 -13.79 15.71
CA LYS A 101 -12.40 -15.25 15.62
C LYS A 101 -12.08 -15.68 14.19
N GLU A 102 -12.81 -15.16 13.20
CA GLU A 102 -12.57 -15.45 11.78
C GLU A 102 -11.23 -14.87 11.32
N ALA A 103 -10.88 -13.66 11.77
CA ALA A 103 -9.57 -13.05 11.54
C ALA A 103 -8.41 -13.95 12.02
N LYS A 104 -8.50 -14.52 13.22
CA LYS A 104 -7.48 -15.44 13.74
C LYS A 104 -7.44 -16.74 12.95
N LYS A 105 -8.62 -17.29 12.65
CA LYS A 105 -8.74 -18.56 11.91
C LYS A 105 -8.19 -18.44 10.49
N SER A 106 -8.40 -17.33 9.80
CA SER A 106 -7.89 -17.15 8.44
C SER A 106 -6.36 -17.15 8.39
N ILE A 107 -5.70 -16.49 9.36
CA ILE A 107 -4.24 -16.54 9.51
C ILE A 107 -3.76 -17.98 9.71
N GLU A 108 -4.38 -18.72 10.64
CA GLU A 108 -4.03 -20.12 10.90
C GLU A 108 -4.19 -20.99 9.65
N LEU A 109 -5.28 -20.83 8.90
CA LEU A 109 -5.53 -21.58 7.67
C LEU A 109 -4.47 -21.30 6.61
N CYS A 110 -4.10 -20.04 6.42
CA CYS A 110 -3.08 -19.65 5.44
C CYS A 110 -1.71 -20.25 5.82
N GLN A 111 -1.32 -20.16 7.09
CA GLN A 111 -0.07 -20.77 7.57
C GLN A 111 -0.09 -22.30 7.41
N GLN A 112 -1.20 -22.97 7.72
CA GLN A 112 -1.36 -24.41 7.57
C GLN A 112 -1.30 -24.87 6.11
N ALA A 113 -1.72 -24.02 5.17
CA ALA A 113 -1.61 -24.27 3.74
C ALA A 113 -0.19 -24.01 3.19
N GLY A 114 0.72 -23.50 4.01
CA GLY A 114 2.13 -23.31 3.65
C GLY A 114 2.49 -21.91 3.17
N PHE A 115 1.61 -20.92 3.31
CA PHE A 115 1.97 -19.53 3.04
C PHE A 115 2.97 -19.03 4.09
N ASP A 116 4.14 -18.62 3.62
CA ASP A 116 5.20 -17.99 4.41
C ASP A 116 5.18 -16.45 4.28
N GLN A 117 4.72 -15.92 3.14
CA GLN A 117 4.50 -14.49 2.91
C GLN A 117 3.05 -14.06 3.21
N ILE A 118 2.79 -13.71 4.47
CA ILE A 118 1.49 -13.18 4.89
C ILE A 118 1.69 -11.77 5.45
N THR A 119 0.95 -10.82 4.89
CA THR A 119 0.69 -9.50 5.48
C THR A 119 -0.68 -9.54 6.15
N ILE A 120 -0.77 -8.92 7.32
CA ILE A 120 -2.06 -8.48 7.84
C ILE A 120 -2.10 -6.95 7.86
N ASP A 121 -3.27 -6.41 7.63
CA ASP A 121 -3.52 -4.97 7.75
C ASP A 121 -4.17 -4.70 9.11
N LEU A 122 -3.65 -3.75 9.86
CA LEU A 122 -4.23 -3.24 11.11
C LEU A 122 -4.51 -1.75 11.00
N ILE A 123 -5.54 -1.28 11.72
CA ILE A 123 -5.90 0.14 11.77
C ILE A 123 -5.81 0.64 13.21
N TYR A 124 -5.07 1.72 13.43
CA TYR A 124 -4.95 2.40 14.72
C TYR A 124 -5.58 3.80 14.68
N GLY A 125 -5.67 4.47 15.82
CA GLY A 125 -6.37 5.75 15.96
C GLY A 125 -7.90 5.62 15.98
N VAL A 126 -8.44 4.39 15.98
CA VAL A 126 -9.87 4.10 16.00
C VAL A 126 -10.50 4.54 17.34
N PRO A 127 -11.68 5.20 17.36
CA PRO A 127 -12.31 5.66 18.60
C PRO A 127 -12.60 4.58 19.65
N THR A 128 -12.80 3.34 19.22
CA THR A 128 -13.11 2.20 20.08
C THR A 128 -11.87 1.43 20.56
N CYS A 129 -10.68 1.76 20.04
CA CYS A 129 -9.43 1.06 20.35
C CYS A 129 -8.54 1.97 21.20
N ASN A 130 -8.51 1.71 22.51
CA ASN A 130 -7.57 2.35 23.42
C ASN A 130 -6.17 1.72 23.32
N ASP A 131 -5.18 2.34 23.94
CA ASP A 131 -3.78 1.92 23.84
C ASP A 131 -3.53 0.49 24.35
N ILE A 132 -4.26 0.05 25.38
CA ILE A 132 -4.17 -1.33 25.89
C ILE A 132 -4.68 -2.33 24.85
N GLN A 133 -5.76 -2.01 24.15
CA GLN A 133 -6.26 -2.85 23.04
C GLN A 133 -5.32 -2.82 21.84
N TRP A 134 -4.72 -1.66 21.55
CA TRP A 134 -3.75 -1.52 20.49
C TRP A 134 -2.50 -2.37 20.74
N GLU A 135 -1.93 -2.31 21.94
CA GLU A 135 -0.83 -3.16 22.36
C GLU A 135 -1.16 -4.65 22.20
N LYS A 136 -2.39 -5.07 22.56
CA LYS A 136 -2.84 -6.46 22.38
C LYS A 136 -2.98 -6.87 20.92
N ASN A 137 -3.36 -5.95 20.03
CA ASN A 137 -3.35 -6.23 18.59
C ASN A 137 -1.92 -6.51 18.10
N ILE A 138 -0.96 -5.68 18.51
CA ILE A 138 0.46 -5.85 18.17
C ILE A 138 1.03 -7.14 18.78
N ASP A 139 0.72 -7.43 20.05
CA ASP A 139 1.12 -8.66 20.75
C ASP A 139 0.65 -9.89 19.98
N TYR A 140 -0.61 -9.87 19.55
CA TYR A 140 -1.17 -10.97 18.78
C TYR A 140 -0.42 -11.13 17.46
N PHE A 141 -0.26 -10.05 16.68
CA PHE A 141 0.52 -10.08 15.43
C PHE A 141 1.91 -10.71 15.64
N LEU A 142 2.67 -10.21 16.62
CA LEU A 142 4.02 -10.70 16.93
C LEU A 142 4.02 -12.19 17.32
N SER A 143 2.99 -12.66 18.04
CA SER A 143 2.85 -14.06 18.43
C SER A 143 2.63 -15.01 17.25
N GLN A 144 2.10 -14.51 16.12
CA GLN A 144 1.85 -15.31 14.92
C GLN A 144 3.11 -15.54 14.08
N ASN A 145 4.22 -14.84 14.38
CA ASN A 145 5.48 -14.91 13.65
C ASN A 145 5.31 -14.67 12.13
N LEU A 146 4.48 -13.71 11.77
CA LEU A 146 4.29 -13.27 10.39
C LEU A 146 5.46 -12.36 9.96
N PRO A 147 5.84 -12.38 8.67
CA PRO A 147 6.99 -11.60 8.20
C PRO A 147 6.70 -10.11 8.02
N HIS A 148 5.43 -9.72 7.89
CA HIS A 148 5.05 -8.39 7.44
C HIS A 148 3.75 -7.90 8.08
N LEU A 149 3.72 -6.61 8.42
CA LEU A 149 2.55 -5.88 8.89
C LEU A 149 2.36 -4.60 8.06
N SER A 150 1.13 -4.37 7.61
CA SER A 150 0.68 -3.03 7.24
C SER A 150 -0.15 -2.45 8.38
N ALA A 151 0.16 -1.24 8.82
CA ALA A 151 -0.55 -0.54 9.89
C ALA A 151 -0.89 0.89 9.46
N TYR A 152 -2.18 1.21 9.43
CA TYR A 152 -2.69 2.46 8.92
C TYR A 152 -3.31 3.29 10.04
N ALA A 153 -3.03 4.60 10.04
CA ALA A 153 -3.83 5.53 10.84
C ALA A 153 -5.24 5.58 10.23
N LEU A 154 -6.26 5.56 11.08
CA LEU A 154 -7.61 5.89 10.63
C LEU A 154 -7.64 7.35 10.17
N THR A 155 -7.97 7.60 8.91
CA THR A 155 -8.15 8.95 8.35
C THR A 155 -9.62 9.22 8.01
N VAL A 156 -10.01 10.50 7.96
CA VAL A 156 -11.34 10.94 7.56
C VAL A 156 -11.27 11.54 6.17
N GLU A 157 -11.63 10.76 5.16
CA GLU A 157 -11.63 11.26 3.78
C GLU A 157 -12.93 12.01 3.44
N PRO A 158 -12.84 13.14 2.71
CA PRO A 158 -14.02 13.86 2.23
C PRO A 158 -15.00 12.97 1.48
N GLY A 159 -16.30 13.17 1.73
CA GLY A 159 -17.37 12.40 1.07
C GLY A 159 -17.61 10.98 1.61
N THR A 160 -16.80 10.48 2.54
CA THR A 160 -17.00 9.14 3.13
C THR A 160 -18.15 9.09 4.14
N ALA A 161 -18.60 7.86 4.47
CA ALA A 161 -19.58 7.63 5.54
C ALA A 161 -19.10 8.17 6.90
N LEU A 162 -17.82 7.96 7.24
CA LEU A 162 -17.23 8.45 8.48
C LEU A 162 -17.22 9.98 8.54
N ASN A 163 -16.77 10.67 7.48
CA ASN A 163 -16.84 12.13 7.39
C ASN A 163 -18.29 12.63 7.59
N ASN A 164 -19.26 11.97 6.96
CA ASN A 164 -20.68 12.31 7.14
C ASN A 164 -21.18 12.07 8.57
N TRP A 165 -20.72 11.04 9.27
CA TRP A 165 -21.10 10.76 10.65
C TRP A 165 -20.49 11.76 11.63
N ILE A 166 -19.22 12.13 11.45
CA ILE A 166 -18.54 13.17 12.25
C ILE A 166 -19.23 14.53 12.04
N ASN A 167 -19.48 14.93 10.79
CA ASN A 167 -20.17 16.19 10.48
C ASN A 167 -21.59 16.25 11.07
N LYS A 168 -22.24 15.11 11.25
CA LYS A 168 -23.55 14.97 11.89
C LYS A 168 -23.48 14.70 13.40
N GLN A 169 -22.29 14.74 14.00
CA GLN A 169 -22.03 14.46 15.41
C GLN A 169 -22.56 13.09 15.89
N LYS A 170 -22.66 12.11 14.97
CA LYS A 170 -23.05 10.73 15.31
C LYS A 170 -21.91 9.96 15.97
N VAL A 171 -20.68 10.35 15.66
CA VAL A 171 -19.44 9.82 16.24
C VAL A 171 -18.52 11.01 16.54
N PRO A 172 -17.65 10.91 17.55
CA PRO A 172 -16.68 11.97 17.85
C PRO A 172 -15.69 12.16 16.68
N PRO A 173 -15.06 13.34 16.57
CA PRO A 173 -13.92 13.51 15.68
C PRO A 173 -12.79 12.55 16.06
N LEU A 174 -11.88 12.31 15.12
CA LEU A 174 -10.68 11.52 15.41
C LEU A 174 -9.75 12.30 16.34
N ASP A 175 -9.01 11.54 17.15
CA ASP A 175 -8.05 12.06 18.12
C ASP A 175 -6.65 11.84 17.54
N GLU A 176 -6.06 12.92 17.02
CA GLU A 176 -4.73 12.90 16.40
C GLU A 176 -3.64 12.61 17.43
N GLU A 177 -3.78 13.06 18.69
CA GLU A 177 -2.82 12.77 19.75
C GLU A 177 -2.82 11.27 20.08
N ARG A 178 -4.00 10.64 20.13
CA ARG A 178 -4.11 9.18 20.28
C ARG A 178 -3.48 8.46 19.10
N ALA A 179 -3.74 8.88 17.87
CA ALA A 179 -3.17 8.24 16.68
C ALA A 179 -1.63 8.32 16.68
N LEU A 180 -1.07 9.49 17.03
CA LEU A 180 0.36 9.68 17.18
C LEU A 180 0.94 8.80 18.29
N HIS A 181 0.30 8.76 19.46
CA HIS A 181 0.75 7.92 20.58
C HIS A 181 0.75 6.43 20.21
N GLN A 182 -0.33 5.95 19.56
CA GLN A 182 -0.42 4.56 19.10
C GLN A 182 0.60 4.24 18.01
N PHE A 183 0.92 5.19 17.13
CA PHE A 183 2.02 5.02 16.17
C PHE A 183 3.37 4.88 16.86
N SER A 184 3.66 5.67 17.91
CA SER A 184 4.89 5.53 18.70
C SER A 184 4.97 4.15 19.37
N ILE A 185 3.87 3.69 19.99
CA ILE A 185 3.78 2.32 20.55
C ILE A 185 4.11 1.28 19.47
N LEU A 186 3.51 1.41 18.29
CA LEU A 186 3.75 0.49 17.17
C LEU A 186 5.23 0.44 16.78
N GLN A 187 5.85 1.60 16.56
CA GLN A 187 7.27 1.70 16.19
C GLN A 187 8.17 1.04 17.23
N ASP A 188 7.99 1.36 18.52
CA ASP A 188 8.81 0.85 19.61
C ASP A 188 8.70 -0.68 19.75
N ARG A 189 7.46 -1.20 19.70
CA ARG A 189 7.17 -2.63 19.85
C ARG A 189 7.73 -3.44 18.67
N LEU A 190 7.55 -2.96 17.45
CA LEU A 190 8.03 -3.64 16.25
C LEU A 190 9.54 -3.55 16.07
N SER A 191 10.14 -2.39 16.36
CA SER A 191 11.61 -2.22 16.37
C SER A 191 12.27 -3.16 17.38
N SER A 192 11.71 -3.29 18.59
CA SER A 192 12.17 -4.25 19.60
C SER A 192 12.08 -5.70 19.15
N ALA A 193 11.12 -6.01 18.27
CA ALA A 193 10.96 -7.32 17.64
C ALA A 193 11.77 -7.48 16.33
N ARG A 194 12.64 -6.51 16.00
CA ARG A 194 13.50 -6.44 14.80
C ARG A 194 12.75 -6.32 13.48
N PHE A 195 11.57 -5.71 13.50
CA PHE A 195 10.92 -5.28 12.28
C PHE A 195 11.48 -3.94 11.82
N GLU A 196 11.65 -3.82 10.51
CA GLU A 196 12.06 -2.62 9.81
C GLU A 196 10.81 -1.94 9.27
N GLN A 197 10.55 -0.72 9.72
CA GLN A 197 9.56 0.14 9.08
C GLN A 197 10.18 0.68 7.79
N TYR A 198 9.86 0.07 6.65
CA TYR A 198 10.49 0.41 5.37
C TYR A 198 9.70 1.46 4.58
N GLU A 199 8.42 1.62 4.90
CA GLU A 199 7.54 2.72 4.49
C GLU A 199 6.66 3.11 5.68
N ILE A 200 6.06 4.31 5.71
CA ILE A 200 5.25 4.84 6.82
C ILE A 200 4.33 3.78 7.45
N SER A 201 3.55 3.10 6.62
CA SER A 201 2.54 2.14 7.06
C SER A 201 3.05 0.69 7.02
N ASN A 202 4.24 0.42 6.53
CA ASN A 202 4.67 -0.96 6.25
C ASN A 202 5.93 -1.35 7.03
N PHE A 203 5.83 -2.51 7.68
CA PHE A 203 6.85 -3.09 8.53
C PHE A 203 7.15 -4.50 8.06
N ALA A 204 8.42 -4.84 7.91
CA ALA A 204 8.84 -6.18 7.54
C ALA A 204 9.99 -6.66 8.41
N LYS A 205 10.08 -7.97 8.61
CA LYS A 205 11.20 -8.61 9.27
C LYS A 205 12.11 -9.26 8.23
N ASP A 206 13.41 -9.32 8.52
CA ASP A 206 14.41 -10.02 7.70
C ASP A 206 14.35 -9.62 6.20
N GLN A 207 14.13 -8.32 5.92
CA GLN A 207 13.99 -7.75 4.56
C GLN A 207 12.86 -8.35 3.70
N GLN A 208 11.84 -8.99 4.31
CA GLN A 208 10.68 -9.54 3.60
C GLN A 208 9.67 -8.43 3.23
N TYR A 209 10.15 -7.42 2.52
CA TYR A 209 9.33 -6.31 2.03
C TYR A 209 8.37 -6.78 0.94
N ALA A 210 7.16 -6.21 0.91
CA ALA A 210 6.24 -6.39 -0.20
C ALA A 210 6.82 -5.78 -1.47
N ILE A 211 7.20 -6.59 -2.46
CA ILE A 211 7.83 -6.14 -3.71
C ILE A 211 6.89 -5.20 -4.46
N HIS A 212 5.62 -5.58 -4.62
CA HIS A 212 4.65 -4.77 -5.36
C HIS A 212 4.42 -3.40 -4.70
N ASN A 213 4.29 -3.36 -3.37
CA ASN A 213 4.16 -2.10 -2.65
C ASN A 213 5.42 -1.23 -2.78
N SER A 214 6.61 -1.82 -2.57
CA SER A 214 7.89 -1.13 -2.72
C SER A 214 8.13 -0.57 -4.12
N ASN A 215 7.58 -1.20 -5.16
CA ASN A 215 7.67 -0.72 -6.54
C ASN A 215 6.97 0.64 -6.72
N TYR A 216 5.83 0.88 -6.05
CA TYR A 216 5.17 2.19 -6.09
C TYR A 216 6.05 3.27 -5.48
N TRP A 217 6.63 3.00 -4.30
CA TRP A 217 7.47 3.96 -3.57
C TRP A 217 8.84 4.19 -4.21
N SER A 218 9.31 3.26 -5.04
CA SER A 218 10.55 3.41 -5.81
C SER A 218 10.33 3.91 -7.24
N GLY A 219 9.11 4.35 -7.57
CA GLY A 219 8.78 4.94 -8.87
C GLY A 219 8.93 3.96 -10.04
N LYS A 220 8.75 2.66 -9.81
CA LYS A 220 8.84 1.65 -10.88
C LYS A 220 7.60 1.71 -11.78
N PRO A 221 7.75 1.53 -13.10
CA PRO A 221 6.62 1.39 -14.00
C PRO A 221 5.68 0.23 -13.63
N TYR A 222 4.37 0.43 -13.78
CA TYR A 222 3.34 -0.57 -13.56
C TYR A 222 2.12 -0.35 -14.45
N LEU A 223 1.42 -1.44 -14.77
CA LEU A 223 0.18 -1.45 -15.53
C LEU A 223 -0.97 -1.89 -14.63
N GLY A 224 -1.89 -0.98 -14.35
CA GLY A 224 -3.15 -1.30 -13.68
C GLY A 224 -4.25 -1.59 -14.68
N ILE A 225 -5.04 -2.63 -14.42
CA ILE A 225 -6.15 -3.11 -15.25
C ILE A 225 -7.42 -3.14 -14.41
N GLY A 226 -8.53 -2.64 -14.95
CA GLY A 226 -9.81 -2.55 -14.23
C GLY A 226 -10.29 -1.13 -13.94
N PRO A 227 -11.53 -0.95 -13.49
CA PRO A 227 -12.06 0.38 -13.16
C PRO A 227 -11.22 1.04 -12.07
N SER A 228 -11.01 2.36 -12.19
CA SER A 228 -10.14 3.15 -11.31
C SER A 228 -8.66 2.74 -11.26
N ALA A 229 -8.22 1.74 -12.03
CA ALA A 229 -6.85 1.27 -11.98
C ALA A 229 -5.89 2.34 -12.53
N HIS A 230 -4.85 2.67 -11.76
CA HIS A 230 -3.79 3.59 -12.17
C HIS A 230 -2.68 2.83 -12.89
N SER A 231 -1.93 3.52 -13.74
CA SER A 231 -0.76 2.99 -14.44
C SER A 231 0.29 4.09 -14.55
N TYR A 232 1.55 3.67 -14.58
CA TYR A 232 2.69 4.56 -14.75
C TYR A 232 3.75 3.87 -15.60
N ASN A 233 4.24 4.52 -16.65
CA ASN A 233 5.26 3.96 -17.54
C ASN A 233 6.64 4.63 -17.43
N GLY A 234 6.85 5.48 -16.43
CA GLY A 234 8.07 6.29 -16.30
C GLY A 234 7.97 7.70 -16.91
N ASN A 235 6.90 8.01 -17.65
CA ASN A 235 6.73 9.31 -18.31
C ASN A 235 5.29 9.83 -18.23
N THR A 236 4.29 8.95 -18.31
CA THR A 236 2.88 9.30 -18.18
C THR A 236 2.22 8.49 -17.07
N ARG A 237 1.30 9.14 -16.36
CA ARG A 237 0.36 8.48 -15.45
C ARG A 237 -0.98 8.40 -16.16
N GLN A 238 -1.62 7.24 -16.08
CA GLN A 238 -2.96 6.99 -16.62
C GLN A 238 -3.86 6.44 -15.51
N TRP A 239 -5.15 6.73 -15.55
CA TRP A 239 -6.12 6.07 -14.69
C TRP A 239 -7.43 5.80 -15.41
N ASN A 240 -7.91 4.58 -15.26
CA ASN A 240 -9.16 4.15 -15.87
C ASN A 240 -10.35 4.87 -15.23
N VAL A 241 -11.39 5.11 -16.02
CA VAL A 241 -12.64 5.69 -15.52
C VAL A 241 -13.19 4.88 -14.35
N SER A 242 -13.54 5.56 -13.26
CA SER A 242 -14.03 4.92 -12.03
C SER A 242 -15.48 4.41 -12.15
N ASN A 243 -16.25 4.92 -13.10
CA ASN A 243 -17.62 4.48 -13.32
C ASN A 243 -17.65 3.13 -14.06
N ASN A 244 -18.10 2.07 -13.37
CA ASN A 244 -18.15 0.71 -13.90
C ASN A 244 -18.90 0.58 -15.23
N ALA A 245 -20.05 1.26 -15.40
CA ALA A 245 -20.82 1.15 -16.64
C ALA A 245 -20.09 1.79 -17.84
N LYS A 246 -19.44 2.95 -17.63
CA LYS A 246 -18.59 3.59 -18.64
C LYS A 246 -17.36 2.75 -18.96
N TYR A 247 -16.69 2.22 -17.93
CA TYR A 247 -15.54 1.32 -18.08
C TYR A 247 -15.92 0.12 -18.94
N LEU A 248 -16.96 -0.63 -18.56
CA LEU A 248 -17.41 -1.82 -19.30
C LEU A 248 -17.75 -1.53 -20.76
N ARG A 249 -18.46 -0.42 -21.03
CA ARG A 249 -18.78 0.00 -22.40
C ARG A 249 -17.51 0.29 -23.20
N SER A 250 -16.58 1.07 -22.63
CA SER A 250 -15.31 1.43 -23.30
C SER A 250 -14.47 0.20 -23.66
N ILE A 251 -14.43 -0.81 -22.77
CA ILE A 251 -13.75 -2.07 -23.04
C ILE A 251 -14.50 -2.88 -24.11
N ALA A 252 -15.83 -2.93 -24.07
CA ALA A 252 -16.63 -3.61 -25.09
C ALA A 252 -16.40 -3.00 -26.49
N ASP A 253 -16.27 -1.69 -26.58
CA ASP A 253 -16.02 -0.96 -27.84
C ASP A 253 -14.56 -1.07 -28.32
N GLY A 254 -13.65 -1.60 -27.49
CA GLY A 254 -12.23 -1.75 -27.83
C GLY A 254 -11.40 -0.47 -27.64
N SER A 255 -11.96 0.55 -26.98
CA SER A 255 -11.34 1.84 -26.74
C SER A 255 -11.41 2.15 -25.24
N PRO A 256 -10.50 1.59 -24.41
CA PRO A 256 -10.51 1.80 -22.97
C PRO A 256 -10.54 3.29 -22.60
N SER A 257 -11.48 3.67 -21.74
CA SER A 257 -11.61 5.05 -21.27
C SER A 257 -10.71 5.28 -20.06
N TYR A 258 -9.74 6.17 -20.22
CA TYR A 258 -8.83 6.62 -19.16
C TYR A 258 -8.53 8.10 -19.33
N ASP A 259 -8.17 8.76 -18.24
CA ASP A 259 -7.48 10.05 -18.29
C ASP A 259 -5.97 9.80 -18.23
N GLN A 260 -5.19 10.78 -18.70
CA GLN A 260 -3.74 10.71 -18.72
C GLN A 260 -3.13 12.08 -18.44
N GLU A 261 -2.05 12.07 -17.67
CA GLU A 261 -1.13 13.20 -17.54
C GLU A 261 0.29 12.81 -17.95
N LYS A 262 1.05 13.80 -18.44
CA LYS A 262 2.48 13.67 -18.69
C LYS A 262 3.19 14.43 -17.58
N LEU A 263 4.12 13.76 -16.89
CA LEU A 263 4.81 14.36 -15.76
C LEU A 263 5.82 15.41 -16.25
N SER A 264 5.72 16.62 -15.71
CA SER A 264 6.73 17.66 -15.88
C SER A 264 7.97 17.35 -15.03
N LYS A 265 9.03 18.13 -15.21
CA LYS A 265 10.21 18.03 -14.31
C LYS A 265 9.85 18.37 -12.87
N LEU A 266 8.96 19.33 -12.66
CA LEU A 266 8.47 19.72 -11.35
C LEU A 266 7.69 18.56 -10.69
N ASP A 267 6.81 17.89 -11.45
CA ASP A 267 6.08 16.73 -10.95
C ASP A 267 7.04 15.61 -10.55
N ASN A 268 8.01 15.29 -11.41
CA ASN A 268 9.03 14.30 -11.11
C ASN A 268 9.85 14.65 -9.86
N TYR A 269 10.18 15.94 -9.65
CA TYR A 269 10.86 16.40 -8.45
C TYR A 269 10.02 16.19 -7.20
N ASN A 270 8.78 16.69 -7.20
CA ASN A 270 7.87 16.58 -6.05
C ASN A 270 7.57 15.11 -5.72
N GLU A 271 7.42 14.26 -6.74
CA GLU A 271 7.23 12.82 -6.57
C GLU A 271 8.47 12.13 -5.99
N ALA A 272 9.67 12.44 -6.48
CA ALA A 272 10.90 11.86 -5.93
C ALA A 272 11.07 12.20 -4.45
N VAL A 273 10.77 13.45 -4.06
CA VAL A 273 10.79 13.90 -2.66
C VAL A 273 9.71 13.19 -1.84
N MET A 274 8.46 13.17 -2.31
CA MET A 274 7.35 12.53 -1.62
C MET A 274 7.59 11.04 -1.42
N LEU A 275 7.82 10.30 -2.50
CA LEU A 275 7.96 8.85 -2.47
C LEU A 275 9.21 8.43 -1.66
N GLY A 276 10.34 9.10 -1.88
CA GLY A 276 11.59 8.79 -1.17
C GLY A 276 11.46 9.00 0.34
N LEU A 277 10.95 10.15 0.78
CA LEU A 277 10.86 10.49 2.20
C LEU A 277 9.81 9.69 2.97
N ARG A 278 8.84 9.06 2.29
CA ARG A 278 7.94 8.07 2.91
C ARG A 278 8.61 6.73 3.21
N THR A 279 9.79 6.47 2.66
CA THR A 279 10.52 5.21 2.85
C THR A 279 11.73 5.35 3.77
N GLN A 280 12.21 4.23 4.29
CA GLN A 280 13.48 4.22 5.03
C GLN A 280 14.69 4.52 4.14
N TRP A 281 14.58 4.33 2.83
CA TRP A 281 15.67 4.57 1.89
C TRP A 281 15.83 6.04 1.58
N GLY A 282 14.83 6.87 1.83
CA GLY A 282 14.93 8.31 1.63
C GLY A 282 15.02 8.72 0.14
N VAL A 283 15.47 9.94 -0.08
CA VAL A 283 15.73 10.52 -1.40
C VAL A 283 17.20 10.94 -1.48
N SER A 284 17.85 10.63 -2.60
CA SER A 284 19.24 11.03 -2.85
C SER A 284 19.29 12.36 -3.60
N LEU A 285 20.28 13.20 -3.29
CA LEU A 285 20.47 14.46 -4.01
C LEU A 285 20.88 14.21 -5.45
N GLU A 286 21.61 13.14 -5.75
CA GLU A 286 21.91 12.69 -7.11
C GLU A 286 20.63 12.42 -7.91
N THR A 287 19.64 11.73 -7.32
CA THR A 287 18.33 11.51 -7.94
C THR A 287 17.67 12.83 -8.34
N ILE A 288 17.68 13.82 -7.44
CA ILE A 288 17.09 15.14 -7.68
C ILE A 288 17.88 15.91 -8.75
N GLN A 289 19.21 15.87 -8.68
CA GLN A 289 20.12 16.51 -9.63
C GLN A 289 19.90 16.01 -11.06
N ASN A 290 19.62 14.72 -11.23
CA ASN A 290 19.31 14.12 -12.53
C ASN A 290 18.00 14.63 -13.15
N ILE A 291 17.08 15.17 -12.35
CA ILE A 291 15.85 15.84 -12.82
C ILE A 291 16.19 17.27 -13.26
N GLY A 292 16.97 17.99 -12.44
CA GLY A 292 17.53 19.31 -12.75
C GLY A 292 18.37 19.87 -11.61
N SER A 293 19.45 20.57 -11.95
CA SER A 293 20.34 21.23 -10.98
C SER A 293 19.62 22.21 -10.07
N GLU A 294 18.68 22.96 -10.62
CA GLU A 294 17.86 23.94 -9.93
C GLU A 294 17.04 23.30 -8.80
N PHE A 295 16.54 22.08 -9.01
CA PHE A 295 15.78 21.34 -8.00
C PHE A 295 16.68 20.85 -6.86
N ALA A 296 17.91 20.43 -7.17
CA ALA A 296 18.87 20.00 -6.18
C ALA A 296 19.29 21.16 -5.26
N GLU A 297 19.61 22.32 -5.84
CA GLU A 297 19.93 23.54 -5.10
C GLU A 297 18.76 23.99 -4.22
N TYR A 298 17.53 23.96 -4.76
CA TYR A 298 16.32 24.27 -4.00
C TYR A 298 16.12 23.31 -2.83
N PHE A 299 16.18 21.99 -3.09
CA PHE A 299 16.00 20.96 -2.09
C PHE A 299 17.03 21.06 -0.97
N GLU A 300 18.32 21.22 -1.28
CA GLU A 300 19.33 21.39 -0.23
C GLU A 300 19.06 22.63 0.61
N LYS A 301 18.67 23.75 0.00
CA LYS A 301 18.36 24.99 0.71
C LYS A 301 17.15 24.84 1.63
N THR A 302 16.07 24.17 1.19
CA THR A 302 14.84 23.98 1.98
C THR A 302 14.94 22.86 3.00
N ALA A 303 15.76 21.83 2.73
CA ALA A 303 16.02 20.73 3.65
C ALA A 303 17.01 21.11 4.75
N ALA A 304 18.02 21.96 4.46
CA ALA A 304 19.06 22.37 5.42
C ALA A 304 18.54 22.78 6.81
N PRO A 305 17.53 23.66 6.97
CA PRO A 305 17.01 24.04 8.29
C PRO A 305 16.27 22.91 9.03
N GLN A 306 15.91 21.83 8.34
CA GLN A 306 15.17 20.70 8.91
C GLN A 306 16.09 19.53 9.31
N ILE A 307 17.38 19.56 8.95
CA ILE A 307 18.36 18.51 9.27
C ILE A 307 18.64 18.51 10.78
N GLY A 308 18.60 17.33 11.40
CA GLY A 308 18.80 17.11 12.83
C GLY A 308 17.49 17.17 13.64
N GLU A 309 16.52 17.96 13.19
CA GLU A 309 15.19 18.04 13.80
C GLU A 309 14.21 17.05 13.17
N LYS A 310 13.98 17.16 11.86
CA LYS A 310 13.00 16.37 11.08
C LYS A 310 13.65 15.40 10.10
N LEU A 311 14.77 15.81 9.51
CA LEU A 311 15.50 15.04 8.51
C LEU A 311 16.85 14.55 9.06
N GLU A 312 17.29 13.41 8.55
CA GLU A 312 18.66 12.91 8.64
C GLU A 312 19.33 12.98 7.28
N ARG A 313 20.60 13.40 7.25
CA ARG A 313 21.45 13.35 6.06
C ARG A 313 22.61 12.39 6.28
N LYS A 314 22.79 11.42 5.38
CA LYS A 314 23.93 10.49 5.33
C LYS A 314 24.59 10.57 3.96
N GLY A 315 25.59 11.44 3.83
CA GLY A 315 26.22 11.74 2.55
C GLY A 315 25.23 12.40 1.59
N ASP A 316 24.92 11.69 0.49
CA ASP A 316 23.97 12.12 -0.54
C ASP A 316 22.50 11.87 -0.17
N LEU A 317 22.26 11.04 0.85
CA LEU A 317 20.93 10.54 1.17
C LEU A 317 20.24 11.38 2.26
N PHE A 318 18.97 11.72 2.03
CA PHE A 318 18.09 12.41 2.96
C PHE A 318 16.91 11.51 3.33
N SER A 319 16.61 11.39 4.62
CA SER A 319 15.50 10.56 5.11
C SER A 319 14.79 11.25 6.28
N VAL A 320 13.54 10.89 6.52
CA VAL A 320 12.81 11.37 7.70
C VAL A 320 13.30 10.63 8.94
N LYS A 321 13.58 11.37 10.01
CA LYS A 321 13.95 10.79 11.31
C LYS A 321 12.87 9.84 11.81
N THR A 322 13.28 8.77 12.48
CA THR A 322 12.37 7.71 12.94
C THR A 322 11.19 8.24 13.76
N ASP A 323 11.45 9.15 14.70
CA ASP A 323 10.46 9.78 15.58
C ASP A 323 9.55 10.82 14.86
N GLN A 324 9.86 11.13 13.61
CA GLN A 324 9.15 12.12 12.79
C GLN A 324 8.35 11.47 11.64
N ARG A 325 8.42 10.13 11.52
CA ARG A 325 7.80 9.41 10.39
C ARG A 325 6.29 9.53 10.30
N PHE A 326 5.60 9.76 11.41
CA PHE A 326 4.16 10.04 11.41
C PHE A 326 3.82 11.29 10.59
N PHE A 327 4.75 12.25 10.50
CA PHE A 327 4.58 13.54 9.83
C PHE A 327 5.23 13.60 8.45
N SER A 328 5.67 12.46 7.89
CA SER A 328 6.47 12.42 6.65
C SER A 328 5.81 13.14 5.48
N ASP A 329 4.49 13.05 5.32
CA ASP A 329 3.77 13.73 4.23
C ASP A 329 3.86 15.26 4.35
N GLY A 330 3.69 15.79 5.56
CA GLY A 330 3.84 17.23 5.82
C GLY A 330 5.29 17.70 5.67
N ILE A 331 6.26 16.86 6.05
CA ILE A 331 7.68 17.13 5.86
C ILE A 331 8.02 17.18 4.37
N ALA A 332 7.59 16.18 3.59
CA ALA A 332 7.80 16.13 2.15
C ALA A 332 7.15 17.32 1.45
N ALA A 333 5.89 17.64 1.79
CA ALA A 333 5.18 18.78 1.23
C ALA A 333 5.90 20.12 1.49
N SER A 334 6.56 20.26 2.64
CA SER A 334 7.35 21.47 2.95
C SER A 334 8.60 21.65 2.08
N LEU A 335 8.99 20.61 1.34
CA LEU A 335 10.15 20.58 0.44
C LEU A 335 9.73 20.61 -1.04
N PHE A 336 8.43 20.64 -1.33
CA PHE A 336 7.93 20.74 -2.69
C PHE A 336 8.30 22.08 -3.31
N TRP A 337 8.51 22.03 -4.63
CA TRP A 337 8.82 23.22 -5.39
C TRP A 337 7.58 24.12 -5.44
N VAL A 338 7.75 25.37 -5.01
CA VAL A 338 6.74 26.41 -5.09
C VAL A 338 7.26 27.43 -6.09
N GLU A 339 6.53 27.63 -7.19
CA GLU A 339 6.82 28.72 -8.12
C GLU A 339 6.48 30.06 -7.44
N ASP A 340 7.42 31.01 -7.48
CA ASP A 340 7.24 32.38 -6.96
C ASP A 340 6.23 33.21 -7.77
#